data_AF-A0AA41T648-F1
#
_entry.id   AF-A0AA41T648-F1
#
_cell.length_a   1.000
_cell.length_b   1.000
_cell.length_c   1.000
_cell.angle_alpha   90.00
_cell.angle_beta   90.00
_cell.angle_gamma   90.00
#
_symmetry.space_group_name_H-M   'P 1'
#
loop_
_entity.id
_entity.type
_entity.pdbx_description
1 polymer ?
#
loop_
_entity_poly.entity_id
_entity_poly.type
_entity_poly.pdbx_seq_one_letter_code
_entity_poly.pdbx_strand_id
1 'polypeptide(L)'
;MYNKMWHQTQEALNSLLDKESQKLVEQEKNQIYIFQMLATFFIKYVQIFRNLENIYDQIVHPQKRLLIRKILDGVMGRILELKNEMVELELTEFHYFDDILQDLKLAPQQLDIPIPKYFLKEKMEVIKERQKILAQILADSGLDATGMKSTVKSMPLERAVKLIQIAERARQGRLRALFMKQIYLQEYRAKQARLLGEKVADAGAAALRIQKVWRGFHQSKRTEKEREEEMIFLGMDPPPLFDQVSATIIQAEKVDLLRCQVQLKHEEDYREALVTIKSDLQQIEGPDIKESLQEQIRQWFIECRTEKPPAFPPGPLLRNDEEGKLESSEHSTPEVHEHTWQTSGSALEL
;
A
#
# COMPACT_ATOMS: atom_id res chain seq x y z
N MET A 1 12.08 -20.91 5.76
CA MET A 1 11.64 -20.66 4.37
C MET A 1 12.07 -19.28 3.89
N TYR A 2 11.62 -18.18 4.52
CA TYR A 2 11.91 -16.81 4.06
C TYR A 2 13.38 -16.40 4.12
N ASN A 3 14.18 -16.90 5.07
CA ASN A 3 15.64 -16.68 5.06
C ASN A 3 16.30 -17.31 3.83
N LYS A 4 15.83 -18.48 3.37
CA LYS A 4 16.34 -19.10 2.13
C LYS A 4 15.97 -18.26 0.92
N MET A 5 14.72 -17.77 0.86
CA MET A 5 14.26 -16.86 -0.19
C MET A 5 15.07 -15.57 -0.21
N TRP A 6 15.39 -15.00 0.97
CA TRP A 6 16.29 -13.87 1.12
C TRP A 6 17.68 -14.15 0.53
N HIS A 7 18.33 -15.25 0.93
CA HIS A 7 19.65 -15.60 0.40
C HIS A 7 19.64 -15.78 -1.13
N GLN A 8 18.64 -16.49 -1.66
CA GLN A 8 18.50 -16.69 -3.11
C GLN A 8 18.25 -15.38 -3.85
N THR A 9 17.45 -14.48 -3.28
CA THR A 9 17.15 -13.17 -3.89
C THR A 9 18.37 -12.26 -3.85
N GLN A 10 19.14 -12.29 -2.76
CA GLN A 10 20.39 -11.55 -2.65
C GLN A 10 21.44 -12.06 -3.64
N GLU A 11 21.59 -13.37 -3.77
CA GLU A 11 22.50 -13.98 -4.74
C GLU A 11 22.09 -13.65 -6.18
N ALA A 12 20.78 -13.71 -6.49
CA ALA A 12 20.24 -13.31 -7.78
C ALA A 12 20.51 -11.83 -8.08
N LEU A 13 20.33 -10.94 -7.10
CA LEU A 13 20.61 -9.51 -7.23
C LEU A 13 22.11 -9.25 -7.48
N ASN A 14 22.98 -9.86 -6.68
CA ASN A 14 24.43 -9.72 -6.87
C ASN A 14 24.86 -10.22 -8.25
N SER A 15 24.38 -11.40 -8.67
CA SER A 15 24.67 -11.93 -10.00
C SER A 15 24.14 -11.04 -11.13
N LEU A 16 23.03 -10.34 -10.91
CA LEU A 16 22.47 -9.41 -11.89
C LEU A 16 23.32 -8.14 -12.01
N LEU A 17 23.75 -7.59 -10.87
CA LEU A 17 24.64 -6.42 -10.81
C LEU A 17 26.00 -6.72 -11.47
N ASP A 18 26.57 -7.90 -11.24
CA ASP A 18 27.81 -8.33 -11.88
C ASP A 18 27.67 -8.39 -13.41
N LYS A 19 26.53 -8.91 -13.91
CA LYS A 19 26.25 -8.98 -15.35
C LYS A 19 26.02 -7.61 -15.97
N GLU A 20 25.31 -6.75 -15.27
CA GLU A 20 25.02 -5.38 -15.73
C GLU A 20 26.31 -4.56 -15.80
N SER A 21 27.15 -4.61 -14.77
CA SER A 21 28.44 -3.91 -14.77
C SER A 21 29.38 -4.39 -15.88
N GLN A 22 29.43 -5.70 -16.17
CA GLN A 22 30.18 -6.23 -17.30
C GLN A 22 29.65 -5.71 -18.64
N LYS A 23 28.33 -5.64 -18.81
CA LYS A 23 27.68 -5.20 -20.04
C LYS A 23 27.80 -3.70 -20.30
N LEU A 24 27.89 -2.88 -19.26
CA LEU A 24 28.19 -1.44 -19.41
C LEU A 24 29.58 -1.17 -19.99
N VAL A 25 30.53 -2.10 -19.82
CA VAL A 25 31.88 -2.01 -20.39
C VAL A 25 31.90 -2.40 -21.87
N GLU A 26 31.00 -3.29 -22.29
CA GLU A 26 30.84 -3.74 -23.67
C GLU A 26 29.96 -2.76 -24.47
N GLN A 27 30.57 -1.77 -25.12
CA GLN A 27 29.83 -0.84 -25.99
C GLN A 27 29.37 -1.52 -27.29
N GLU A 28 28.20 -2.15 -27.25
CA GLU A 28 27.53 -2.67 -28.45
C GLU A 28 26.69 -1.58 -29.14
N LYS A 29 26.68 -1.55 -30.48
CA LYS A 29 26.03 -0.47 -31.27
C LYS A 29 24.63 -0.82 -31.79
N ASN A 30 24.18 -2.06 -31.63
CA ASN A 30 22.89 -2.49 -32.20
C ASN A 30 21.74 -2.15 -31.24
N GLN A 31 20.89 -1.21 -31.65
CA GLN A 31 19.74 -0.74 -30.88
C GLN A 31 18.81 -1.89 -30.44
N ILE A 32 18.57 -2.88 -31.31
CA ILE A 32 17.70 -4.04 -31.00
C ILE A 32 18.28 -4.87 -29.87
N TYR A 33 19.60 -5.08 -29.89
CA TYR A 33 20.26 -5.86 -28.85
C TYR A 33 20.30 -5.09 -27.52
N ILE A 34 20.60 -3.79 -27.55
CA ILE A 34 20.56 -2.93 -26.36
C ILE A 34 19.16 -2.99 -25.74
N PHE A 35 18.12 -2.89 -26.55
CA PHE A 35 16.74 -3.03 -26.09
C PHE A 35 16.49 -4.38 -25.41
N GLN A 36 16.80 -5.49 -26.08
CA GLN A 36 16.62 -6.83 -25.53
C GLN A 36 17.40 -7.02 -24.22
N MET A 37 18.60 -6.46 -24.13
CA MET A 37 19.42 -6.46 -22.92
C MET A 37 18.74 -5.68 -21.79
N LEU A 38 18.34 -4.42 -22.04
CA LEU A 38 17.65 -3.57 -21.06
C LEU A 38 16.34 -4.20 -20.58
N ALA A 39 15.52 -4.70 -21.51
CA ALA A 39 14.28 -5.40 -21.22
C ALA A 39 14.50 -6.66 -20.37
N THR A 40 15.57 -7.41 -20.64
CA THR A 40 15.95 -8.58 -19.83
C THR A 40 16.34 -8.18 -18.40
N PHE A 41 17.11 -7.10 -18.23
CA PHE A 41 17.45 -6.57 -16.92
C PHE A 41 16.21 -6.08 -16.18
N PHE A 42 15.36 -5.30 -16.84
CA PHE A 42 14.11 -4.79 -16.29
C PHE A 42 13.23 -5.92 -15.72
N ILE A 43 12.99 -6.97 -16.51
CA ILE A 43 12.17 -8.12 -16.08
C ILE A 43 12.79 -8.81 -14.86
N LYS A 44 14.12 -9.03 -14.86
CA LYS A 44 14.81 -9.68 -13.74
C LYS A 44 14.79 -8.83 -12.46
N TYR A 45 14.94 -7.51 -12.58
CA TYR A 45 14.81 -6.60 -11.45
C TYR A 45 13.37 -6.58 -10.91
N VAL A 46 12.34 -6.62 -11.77
CA VAL A 46 10.94 -6.76 -11.34
C VAL A 46 10.72 -8.06 -10.56
N GLN A 47 11.30 -9.18 -10.98
CA GLN A 47 11.23 -10.44 -10.23
C GLN A 47 11.92 -10.34 -8.86
N ILE A 48 13.11 -9.73 -8.81
CA ILE A 48 13.84 -9.49 -7.56
C ILE A 48 13.00 -8.61 -6.63
N PHE A 49 12.41 -7.53 -7.14
CA PHE A 49 11.55 -6.62 -6.39
C PHE A 49 10.37 -7.36 -5.75
N ARG A 50 9.66 -8.19 -6.51
CA ARG A 50 8.54 -9.00 -6.01
C ARG A 50 8.98 -9.95 -4.90
N ASN A 51 10.15 -10.57 -5.04
CA ASN A 51 10.69 -11.43 -4.00
C ASN A 51 11.08 -10.62 -2.76
N LEU A 52 11.73 -9.47 -2.92
CA LEU A 52 12.11 -8.58 -1.81
C LEU A 52 10.89 -8.05 -1.05
N GLU A 53 9.80 -7.69 -1.74
CA GLU A 53 8.55 -7.25 -1.10
C GLU A 53 7.96 -8.36 -0.23
N ASN A 54 7.89 -9.59 -0.76
CA ASN A 54 7.47 -10.77 -0.01
C ASN A 54 8.39 -11.04 1.19
N ILE A 55 9.71 -10.94 1.01
CA ILE A 55 10.68 -11.12 2.10
C ILE A 55 10.48 -10.05 3.18
N TYR A 56 10.36 -8.79 2.79
CA TYR A 56 10.17 -7.66 3.69
C TYR A 56 8.91 -7.82 4.55
N ASP A 57 7.80 -8.26 3.94
CA ASP A 57 6.55 -8.43 4.67
C ASP A 57 6.57 -9.65 5.60
N GLN A 58 7.33 -10.70 5.26
CA GLN A 58 7.37 -11.96 6.03
C GLN A 58 8.43 -11.95 7.15
N ILE A 59 9.48 -11.13 7.03
CA ILE A 59 10.51 -11.03 8.06
C ILE A 59 10.02 -10.18 9.24
N VAL A 60 10.24 -10.71 10.44
CA VAL A 60 9.85 -10.08 11.70
C VAL A 60 11.05 -9.45 12.43
N HIS A 61 12.28 -9.74 11.98
CA HIS A 61 13.48 -9.17 12.57
C HIS A 61 13.69 -7.72 12.10
N PRO A 62 13.72 -6.72 13.00
CA PRO A 62 13.68 -5.30 12.63
C PRO A 62 14.93 -4.85 11.87
N GLN A 63 16.14 -5.19 12.35
CA GLN A 63 17.39 -4.79 11.67
C GLN A 63 17.49 -5.32 10.22
N LYS A 64 17.18 -6.61 10.00
CA LYS A 64 17.14 -7.19 8.65
C LYS A 64 16.10 -6.50 7.78
N ARG A 65 14.92 -6.20 8.33
CA ARG A 65 13.83 -5.54 7.62
C ARG A 65 14.21 -4.11 7.18
N LEU A 66 14.95 -3.38 8.01
CA LEU A 66 15.53 -2.08 7.65
C LEU A 66 16.50 -2.18 6.47
N LEU A 67 17.38 -3.19 6.47
CA LEU A 67 18.30 -3.42 5.36
C LEU A 67 17.53 -3.75 4.07
N ILE A 68 16.57 -4.69 4.14
CA ILE A 68 15.78 -5.12 2.99
C ILE A 68 14.99 -3.95 2.41
N ARG A 69 14.43 -3.07 3.26
CA ARG A 69 13.77 -1.84 2.81
C ARG A 69 14.68 -1.00 1.93
N LYS A 70 15.91 -0.71 2.39
CA LYS A 70 16.88 0.10 1.63
C LYS A 70 17.19 -0.53 0.28
N ILE A 71 17.36 -1.85 0.25
CA ILE A 71 17.62 -2.60 -0.98
C ILE A 71 16.41 -2.55 -1.91
N LEU A 72 15.20 -2.68 -1.36
CA LEU A 72 13.95 -2.60 -2.12
C LEU A 72 13.78 -1.21 -2.75
N ASP A 73 14.05 -0.13 -2.02
CA ASP A 73 14.05 1.24 -2.56
C ASP A 73 15.09 1.41 -3.68
N GLY A 74 16.30 0.84 -3.51
CA GLY A 74 17.35 0.85 -4.54
C GLY A 74 16.96 0.08 -5.81
N VAL A 75 16.39 -1.12 -5.66
CA VAL A 75 15.87 -1.91 -6.79
C VAL A 75 14.71 -1.20 -7.48
N MET A 76 13.82 -0.54 -6.72
CA MET A 76 12.74 0.28 -7.28
C MET A 76 13.30 1.42 -8.14
N GLY A 77 14.33 2.11 -7.66
CA GLY A 77 15.05 3.12 -8.42
C GLY A 77 15.61 2.56 -9.73
N ARG A 78 16.32 1.42 -9.66
CA ARG A 78 16.91 0.80 -10.86
C ARG A 78 15.86 0.36 -11.89
N ILE A 79 14.70 -0.14 -11.45
CA ILE A 79 13.58 -0.46 -12.35
C ILE A 79 13.10 0.78 -13.11
N LEU A 80 13.00 1.93 -12.42
CA LEU A 80 12.59 3.18 -13.05
C LEU A 80 13.65 3.71 -14.03
N GLU A 81 14.94 3.62 -13.66
CA GLU A 81 16.05 3.98 -14.55
C GLU A 81 16.05 3.13 -15.82
N LEU A 82 16.02 1.81 -15.70
CA LEU A 82 15.97 0.89 -16.85
C LEU A 82 14.75 1.16 -17.72
N LYS A 83 13.59 1.41 -17.09
CA LYS A 83 12.39 1.76 -17.83
C LYS A 83 12.57 3.08 -18.59
N ASN A 84 13.18 4.08 -17.98
CA ASN A 84 13.48 5.35 -18.65
C ASN A 84 14.46 5.17 -19.81
N GLU A 85 15.55 4.42 -19.63
CA GLU A 85 16.52 4.09 -20.69
C GLU A 85 15.84 3.40 -21.89
N MET A 86 14.91 2.47 -21.64
CA MET A 86 14.12 1.82 -22.70
C MET A 86 13.22 2.81 -23.45
N VAL A 87 12.53 3.68 -22.72
CA VAL A 87 11.65 4.72 -23.30
C VAL A 87 12.47 5.69 -24.15
N GLU A 88 13.65 6.09 -23.70
CA GLU A 88 14.53 6.97 -24.48
C GLU A 88 15.06 6.29 -25.75
N LEU A 89 15.30 4.97 -25.70
CA LEU A 89 15.79 4.20 -26.83
C LEU A 89 14.75 3.99 -27.93
N GLU A 90 13.49 3.71 -27.58
CA GLU A 90 12.41 3.48 -28.56
C GLU A 90 11.47 4.68 -28.77
N LEU A 91 11.60 5.72 -27.94
CA LEU A 91 10.70 6.89 -27.90
C LEU A 91 9.23 6.52 -27.65
N THR A 92 8.99 5.45 -26.89
CA THR A 92 7.65 4.97 -26.55
C THR A 92 7.56 4.55 -25.08
N GLU A 93 6.40 4.77 -24.46
CA GLU A 93 6.17 4.31 -23.08
C GLU A 93 5.81 2.81 -23.03
N PHE A 94 5.20 2.31 -24.10
CA PHE A 94 4.64 0.97 -24.21
C PHE A 94 5.58 0.03 -24.96
N HIS A 95 5.95 -1.06 -24.30
CA HIS A 95 6.93 -2.01 -24.80
C HIS A 95 6.36 -3.43 -24.76
N TYR A 96 6.63 -4.21 -25.80
CA TYR A 96 6.21 -5.60 -25.89
C TYR A 96 7.33 -6.52 -25.40
N PHE A 97 7.01 -7.39 -24.44
CA PHE A 97 7.96 -8.30 -23.80
C PHE A 97 7.74 -9.77 -24.18
N ASP A 98 6.87 -10.06 -25.15
CA ASP A 98 6.37 -11.42 -25.42
C ASP A 98 7.51 -12.43 -25.71
N ASP A 99 8.45 -12.07 -26.59
CA ASP A 99 9.58 -12.93 -26.94
C ASP A 99 10.48 -13.22 -25.72
N ILE A 100 10.76 -12.20 -24.92
CA ILE A 100 11.64 -12.31 -23.74
C ILE A 100 10.93 -13.09 -22.63
N LEU A 101 9.62 -12.89 -22.46
CA LEU A 101 8.80 -13.64 -21.52
C LEU A 101 8.73 -15.12 -21.92
N GLN A 102 8.60 -15.41 -23.21
CA GLN A 102 8.63 -16.78 -23.73
C GLN A 102 9.98 -17.46 -23.42
N ASP A 103 11.10 -16.79 -23.67
CA ASP A 103 12.44 -17.30 -23.40
C ASP A 103 12.66 -17.56 -21.90
N LEU A 104 12.17 -16.66 -21.05
CA LEU A 104 12.27 -16.78 -19.59
C LEU A 104 11.20 -17.70 -18.98
N LYS A 105 10.26 -18.22 -19.80
CA LYS A 105 9.11 -19.03 -19.38
C LYS A 105 8.26 -18.35 -18.30
N LEU A 106 8.00 -17.07 -18.50
CA LEU A 106 7.24 -16.23 -17.58
C LEU A 106 5.86 -15.89 -18.13
N ALA A 107 4.89 -15.83 -17.21
CA ALA A 107 3.56 -15.31 -17.51
C ALA A 107 3.52 -13.78 -17.33
N PRO A 108 2.73 -13.03 -18.10
CA PRO A 108 2.63 -11.57 -17.98
C PRO A 108 2.27 -11.08 -16.56
N GLN A 109 1.46 -11.84 -15.81
CA GLN A 109 1.08 -11.52 -14.43
C GLN A 109 2.27 -11.48 -13.46
N GLN A 110 3.40 -12.09 -13.85
CA GLN A 110 4.64 -12.05 -13.06
C GLN A 110 5.39 -10.73 -13.21
N LEU A 111 5.02 -9.87 -14.18
CA LEU A 111 5.52 -8.51 -14.31
C LEU A 111 4.73 -7.47 -13.52
N ASP A 112 3.60 -7.85 -12.92
CA ASP A 112 2.82 -6.92 -12.09
C ASP A 112 3.69 -6.44 -10.91
N ILE A 113 3.84 -5.13 -10.77
CA ILE A 113 4.64 -4.53 -9.70
C ILE A 113 3.73 -4.33 -8.49
N PRO A 114 3.89 -5.10 -7.39
CA PRO A 114 3.06 -4.93 -6.20
C PRO A 114 3.38 -3.61 -5.52
N ILE A 115 2.37 -2.99 -4.91
CA ILE A 115 2.56 -1.80 -4.07
C ILE A 115 3.19 -2.25 -2.74
N PRO A 116 4.43 -1.82 -2.41
CA PRO A 116 5.07 -2.22 -1.16
C PRO A 116 4.25 -1.85 0.07
N LYS A 117 4.02 -2.84 0.94
CA LYS A 117 3.18 -2.67 2.14
C LYS A 117 3.71 -1.63 3.14
N TYR A 118 5.02 -1.34 3.12
CA TYR A 118 5.60 -0.33 4.00
C TYR A 118 5.11 1.09 3.70
N PHE A 119 4.69 1.39 2.47
CA PHE A 119 4.16 2.73 2.13
C PHE A 119 2.96 3.09 3.01
N LEU A 120 2.13 2.10 3.33
CA LEU A 120 0.98 2.26 4.21
C LEU A 120 1.39 2.13 5.68
N LYS A 121 2.20 1.10 6.02
CA LYS A 121 2.57 0.81 7.42
C LYS A 121 3.32 1.98 8.07
N GLU A 122 4.24 2.63 7.36
CA GLU A 122 5.04 3.72 7.93
C GLU A 122 4.31 5.06 7.96
N LYS A 123 3.42 5.30 6.98
CA LYS A 123 2.58 6.50 6.95
C LYS A 123 1.33 6.36 7.79
N MET A 124 1.16 5.24 8.52
CA MET A 124 -0.07 4.94 9.24
C MET A 124 -0.45 6.03 10.24
N GLU A 125 0.52 6.55 11.00
CA GLU A 125 0.26 7.63 11.95
C GLU A 125 -0.13 8.93 11.24
N VAL A 126 0.57 9.30 10.17
CA VAL A 126 0.21 10.46 9.32
C VAL A 126 -1.18 10.30 8.71
N ILE A 127 -1.55 9.09 8.29
CA ILE A 127 -2.88 8.79 7.74
C ILE A 127 -3.96 8.93 8.82
N LYS A 128 -3.72 8.40 10.04
CA LYS A 128 -4.64 8.56 11.18
C LYS A 128 -4.82 10.02 11.56
N GLU A 129 -3.74 10.80 11.59
CA GLU A 129 -3.79 12.24 11.84
C GLU A 129 -4.61 12.97 10.79
N ARG A 130 -4.38 12.69 9.50
CA ARG A 130 -5.18 13.25 8.40
C ARG A 130 -6.64 12.84 8.49
N GLN A 131 -6.94 11.60 8.87
CA GLN A 131 -8.31 11.14 9.09
C GLN A 131 -9.00 11.92 10.21
N LYS A 132 -8.31 12.21 11.31
CA LYS A 132 -8.85 13.04 12.40
C LYS A 132 -9.16 14.46 11.92
N ILE A 133 -8.24 15.07 11.16
CA ILE A 133 -8.44 16.40 10.57
C ILE A 133 -9.65 16.40 9.62
N LEU A 134 -9.76 15.39 8.75
CA LEU A 134 -10.90 15.25 7.84
C LEU A 134 -12.20 15.07 8.60
N ALA A 135 -12.23 14.25 9.65
CA ALA A 135 -13.41 14.08 10.49
C ALA A 135 -13.83 15.40 11.15
N GLN A 136 -12.86 16.19 11.61
CA GLN A 136 -13.12 17.51 12.18
C GLN A 136 -13.70 18.47 11.13
N ILE A 137 -13.10 18.54 9.93
CA ILE A 137 -13.61 19.38 8.82
C ILE A 137 -15.02 18.96 8.41
N LEU A 138 -15.31 17.65 8.37
CA LEU A 138 -16.65 17.13 8.05
C LEU A 138 -17.69 17.50 9.11
N ALA A 139 -17.30 17.44 10.39
CA ALA A 139 -18.14 17.89 11.50
C ALA A 139 -18.41 19.41 11.42
N ASP A 140 -17.37 20.21 11.17
CA ASP A 140 -17.46 21.68 11.07
C ASP A 140 -18.29 22.13 9.85
N SER A 141 -18.23 21.39 8.74
CA SER A 141 -19.00 21.66 7.52
C SER A 141 -20.43 21.10 7.54
N GLY A 142 -20.83 20.40 8.61
CA GLY A 142 -22.17 19.82 8.75
C GLY A 142 -22.48 18.70 7.73
N LEU A 143 -21.46 18.14 7.08
CA LEU A 143 -21.54 17.06 6.09
C LEU A 143 -21.32 15.68 6.72
N ASP A 144 -21.57 15.56 8.03
CA ASP A 144 -21.34 14.33 8.76
C ASP A 144 -22.36 13.26 8.31
N ALA A 145 -21.94 12.39 7.38
CA ALA A 145 -22.78 11.42 6.67
C ALA A 145 -23.44 10.40 7.61
N THR A 146 -22.96 10.28 8.83
CA THR A 146 -23.48 9.43 9.91
C THR A 146 -24.86 9.90 10.43
N GLY A 147 -25.26 11.14 10.14
CA GLY A 147 -26.51 11.75 10.60
C GLY A 147 -27.63 11.81 9.57
N MET A 148 -27.45 11.31 8.34
CA MET A 148 -28.49 11.35 7.31
C MET A 148 -29.53 10.24 7.57
N LYS A 149 -30.21 10.32 8.74
CA LYS A 149 -31.52 9.70 8.93
C LYS A 149 -32.33 10.19 7.75
N SER A 150 -32.61 9.30 6.79
CA SER A 150 -33.55 9.61 5.72
C SER A 150 -34.76 10.20 6.41
N THR A 151 -35.00 11.50 6.25
CA THR A 151 -36.18 12.12 6.81
C THR A 151 -37.32 11.43 6.08
N VAL A 152 -37.91 10.44 6.75
CA VAL A 152 -39.04 9.70 6.21
C VAL A 152 -40.09 10.75 6.04
N LYS A 153 -40.24 11.25 4.80
CA LYS A 153 -41.19 12.31 4.48
C LYS A 153 -42.55 11.78 4.91
N SER A 154 -43.11 12.37 5.98
CA SER A 154 -44.40 11.97 6.52
C SER A 154 -45.41 12.01 5.37
N MET A 155 -46.10 10.88 5.15
CA MET A 155 -47.04 10.76 4.04
C MET A 155 -48.19 11.75 4.28
N PRO A 156 -48.53 12.61 3.31
CA PRO A 156 -49.66 13.52 3.47
C PRO A 156 -50.95 12.73 3.66
N LEU A 157 -51.84 13.23 4.54
CA LEU A 157 -53.08 12.56 4.94
C LEU A 157 -53.91 12.11 3.73
N GLU A 158 -54.02 12.96 2.70
CA GLU A 158 -54.76 12.65 1.47
C GLU A 158 -54.24 11.41 0.74
N ARG A 159 -52.91 11.22 0.71
CA ARG A 159 -52.29 10.06 0.08
C ARG A 159 -52.53 8.80 0.90
N ALA A 160 -52.49 8.90 2.22
CA ALA A 160 -52.83 7.80 3.12
C ALA A 160 -54.30 7.38 2.94
N VAL A 161 -55.23 8.33 2.91
CA VAL A 161 -56.67 8.08 2.69
C VAL A 161 -56.91 7.43 1.33
N LYS A 162 -56.30 7.93 0.25
CA LYS A 162 -56.44 7.32 -1.09
C LYS A 162 -55.93 5.88 -1.12
N LEU A 163 -54.79 5.60 -0.49
CA LEU A 163 -54.26 4.23 -0.41
C LEU A 163 -55.21 3.30 0.33
N ILE A 164 -55.77 3.75 1.47
CA ILE A 164 -56.75 2.97 2.24
C ILE A 164 -58.01 2.70 1.41
N GLN A 165 -58.54 3.70 0.71
CA GLN A 165 -59.73 3.55 -0.13
C GLN A 165 -59.51 2.61 -1.32
N ILE A 166 -58.36 2.70 -1.98
CA ILE A 166 -57.98 1.79 -3.08
C ILE A 166 -57.86 0.37 -2.54
N ALA A 167 -57.20 0.19 -1.40
CA ALA A 167 -57.02 -1.11 -0.76
C ALA A 167 -58.36 -1.74 -0.35
N GLU A 168 -59.27 -0.97 0.26
CA GLU A 168 -60.60 -1.46 0.65
C GLU A 168 -61.47 -1.76 -0.58
N ARG A 169 -61.46 -0.91 -1.61
CA ARG A 169 -62.15 -1.20 -2.88
C ARG A 169 -61.63 -2.49 -3.51
N ALA A 170 -60.32 -2.69 -3.52
CA ALA A 170 -59.70 -3.92 -4.04
C ALA A 170 -60.08 -5.14 -3.19
N ARG A 171 -60.11 -5.01 -1.86
CA ARG A 171 -60.54 -6.08 -0.94
C ARG A 171 -61.99 -6.47 -1.20
N GLN A 172 -62.89 -5.49 -1.31
CA GLN A 172 -64.30 -5.70 -1.65
C GLN A 172 -64.46 -6.36 -3.03
N GLY A 173 -63.70 -5.90 -4.02
CA GLY A 173 -63.67 -6.51 -5.35
C GLY A 173 -63.24 -7.98 -5.31
N ARG A 174 -62.18 -8.31 -4.57
CA ARG A 174 -61.74 -9.70 -4.36
C ARG A 174 -62.80 -10.55 -3.66
N LEU A 175 -63.46 -10.01 -2.64
CA LEU A 175 -64.53 -10.70 -1.90
C LEU A 175 -65.74 -11.02 -2.80
N ARG A 176 -66.19 -10.04 -3.59
CA ARG A 176 -67.28 -10.24 -4.57
C ARG A 176 -66.88 -11.24 -5.65
N ALA A 177 -65.65 -11.17 -6.16
CA ALA A 177 -65.15 -12.12 -7.16
C ALA A 177 -65.08 -13.54 -6.61
N LEU A 178 -64.63 -13.73 -5.37
CA LEU A 178 -64.64 -15.03 -4.69
C LEU A 178 -66.07 -15.56 -4.52
N PHE A 179 -67.00 -14.72 -4.08
CA PHE A 179 -68.40 -15.10 -3.90
C PHE A 179 -69.05 -15.51 -5.24
N MET A 180 -68.88 -14.70 -6.29
CA MET A 180 -69.37 -15.03 -7.64
C MET A 180 -68.73 -16.31 -8.20
N LYS A 181 -67.42 -16.51 -7.97
CA LYS A 181 -66.73 -17.75 -8.36
C LYS A 181 -67.31 -18.97 -7.63
N GLN A 182 -67.69 -18.83 -6.37
CA GLN A 182 -68.29 -19.91 -5.60
C GLN A 182 -69.69 -20.27 -6.12
N ILE A 183 -70.53 -19.29 -6.44
CA ILE A 183 -71.82 -19.50 -7.09
C ILE A 183 -71.63 -20.22 -8.43
N TYR A 184 -70.72 -19.71 -9.28
CA TYR A 184 -70.42 -20.32 -10.56
C TYR A 184 -69.96 -21.77 -10.42
N LEU A 185 -69.06 -22.07 -9.47
CA LEU A 185 -68.60 -23.43 -9.23
C LEU A 185 -69.70 -24.35 -8.70
N GLN A 186 -70.62 -23.85 -7.86
CA GLN A 186 -71.78 -24.61 -7.39
C GLN A 186 -72.72 -24.93 -8.55
N GLU A 187 -73.06 -23.95 -9.38
CA GLU A 187 -73.87 -24.19 -10.59
C GLU A 187 -73.18 -25.13 -11.56
N TYR A 188 -71.87 -24.96 -11.78
CA TYR A 188 -71.09 -25.84 -12.63
C TYR A 188 -71.08 -27.26 -12.10
N ARG A 189 -70.86 -27.47 -10.79
CA ARG A 189 -70.96 -28.78 -10.15
C ARG A 189 -72.36 -29.38 -10.26
N ALA A 190 -73.42 -28.57 -10.08
CA ALA A 190 -74.80 -29.04 -10.24
C ALA A 190 -75.11 -29.44 -11.70
N LYS A 191 -74.64 -28.66 -12.68
CA LYS A 191 -74.73 -29.00 -14.11
C LYS A 191 -73.92 -30.26 -14.45
N GLN A 192 -72.70 -30.38 -13.91
CA GLN A 192 -71.86 -31.57 -14.09
C GLN A 192 -72.47 -32.80 -13.41
N ALA A 193 -73.06 -32.68 -12.22
CA ALA A 193 -73.76 -33.79 -11.55
C ALA A 193 -75.01 -34.23 -12.32
N ARG A 194 -75.71 -33.29 -12.98
CA ARG A 194 -76.82 -33.62 -13.91
C ARG A 194 -76.34 -34.29 -15.19
N LEU A 195 -75.17 -33.91 -15.72
CA LEU A 195 -74.59 -34.48 -16.94
C LEU A 195 -73.84 -35.80 -16.70
N LEU A 196 -73.22 -35.97 -15.53
CA LEU A 196 -72.53 -37.17 -15.07
C LEU A 196 -73.37 -37.93 -14.04
N GLY A 197 -74.65 -38.17 -14.35
CA GLY A 197 -75.33 -39.31 -13.74
C GLY A 197 -74.48 -40.56 -13.99
N GLU A 198 -73.93 -41.12 -12.91
CA GLU A 198 -73.30 -42.44 -12.85
C GLU A 198 -72.17 -42.75 -13.85
N LYS A 199 -71.18 -41.85 -14.00
CA LYS A 199 -69.87 -42.25 -14.57
C LYS A 199 -68.86 -42.44 -13.45
N VAL A 200 -68.58 -43.69 -13.11
CA VAL A 200 -67.48 -44.11 -12.24
C VAL A 200 -66.20 -43.42 -12.72
N ALA A 201 -65.51 -42.73 -11.83
CA ALA A 201 -64.30 -41.99 -12.16
C ALA A 201 -63.24 -42.96 -12.70
N ASP A 202 -62.88 -42.81 -13.98
CA ASP A 202 -61.80 -43.57 -14.60
C ASP A 202 -60.47 -43.23 -13.91
N ALA A 203 -59.94 -44.19 -13.17
CA ALA A 203 -58.67 -44.05 -12.45
C ALA A 203 -57.50 -43.71 -13.39
N GLY A 204 -57.55 -44.17 -14.64
CA GLY A 204 -56.57 -43.83 -15.68
C GLY A 204 -56.59 -42.34 -16.02
N ALA A 205 -57.78 -41.79 -16.30
CA ALA A 205 -57.95 -40.35 -16.53
C ALA A 205 -57.55 -39.48 -15.32
N ALA A 206 -57.80 -39.95 -14.09
CA ALA A 206 -57.35 -39.27 -12.88
C ALA A 206 -55.81 -39.27 -12.75
N ALA A 207 -55.17 -40.41 -12.97
CA ALA A 207 -53.71 -40.54 -12.95
C ALA A 207 -53.04 -39.64 -14.01
N LEU A 208 -53.59 -39.57 -15.23
CA LEU A 208 -53.07 -38.70 -16.29
C LEU A 208 -53.14 -37.21 -15.92
N ARG A 209 -54.19 -36.77 -15.22
CA ARG A 209 -54.31 -35.39 -14.73
C ARG A 209 -53.26 -35.08 -13.67
N ILE A 210 -53.05 -35.99 -12.72
CA ILE A 210 -52.03 -35.85 -11.67
C ILE A 210 -50.63 -35.79 -12.30
N GLN A 211 -50.33 -36.71 -13.22
CA GLN A 211 -49.05 -36.75 -13.94
C GLN A 211 -48.82 -35.48 -14.75
N LYS A 212 -49.85 -34.93 -15.41
CA LYS A 212 -49.75 -33.67 -16.17
C LYS A 212 -49.38 -32.50 -15.26
N VAL A 213 -50.03 -32.37 -14.10
CA VAL A 213 -49.73 -31.31 -13.14
C VAL A 213 -48.32 -31.46 -12.58
N TRP A 214 -47.92 -32.68 -12.21
CA TRP A 214 -46.57 -32.94 -11.71
C TRP A 214 -45.48 -32.65 -12.74
N ARG A 215 -45.66 -33.08 -13.99
CA ARG A 215 -44.73 -32.78 -15.10
C ARG A 215 -44.63 -31.27 -15.34
N GLY A 216 -45.75 -30.56 -15.30
CA GLY A 216 -45.78 -29.10 -15.41
C GLY A 216 -45.01 -28.42 -14.27
N PHE A 217 -45.29 -28.80 -13.02
CA PHE A 217 -44.58 -28.28 -11.85
C PHE A 217 -43.07 -28.56 -11.91
N HIS A 218 -42.69 -29.79 -12.22
CA HIS A 218 -41.29 -30.20 -12.34
C HIS A 218 -40.58 -29.40 -13.44
N GLN A 219 -41.21 -29.22 -14.61
CA GLN A 219 -40.65 -28.41 -15.69
C GLN A 219 -40.54 -26.93 -15.28
N SER A 220 -41.55 -26.36 -14.63
CA SER A 220 -41.48 -24.98 -14.14
C SER A 220 -40.35 -24.79 -13.14
N LYS A 221 -40.13 -25.73 -12.22
CA LYS A 221 -39.00 -25.67 -11.26
C LYS A 221 -37.65 -25.81 -11.93
N ARG A 222 -37.55 -26.64 -12.95
CA ARG A 222 -36.33 -26.76 -13.76
C ARG A 222 -36.03 -25.45 -14.51
N THR A 223 -37.02 -24.86 -15.17
CA THR A 223 -36.85 -23.61 -15.91
C THR A 223 -36.56 -22.42 -15.00
N GLU A 224 -37.15 -22.37 -13.79
CA GLU A 224 -36.81 -21.37 -12.77
C GLU A 224 -35.32 -21.45 -12.41
N LYS A 225 -34.82 -22.67 -12.16
CA LYS A 225 -33.40 -22.91 -11.86
C LYS A 225 -32.47 -22.58 -13.03
N GLU A 226 -32.81 -23.03 -14.24
CA GLU A 226 -32.03 -22.73 -15.45
C GLU A 226 -31.95 -21.21 -15.69
N ARG A 227 -33.03 -20.47 -15.42
CA ARG A 227 -33.04 -19.01 -15.49
C ARG A 227 -32.16 -18.37 -14.42
N GLU A 228 -32.21 -18.83 -13.17
CA GLU A 228 -31.31 -18.35 -12.11
C GLU A 228 -29.84 -18.59 -12.47
N GLU A 229 -29.51 -19.79 -12.96
CA GLU A 229 -28.16 -20.15 -13.42
C GLU A 229 -27.70 -19.25 -14.59
N GLU A 230 -28.60 -18.95 -15.55
CA GLU A 230 -28.32 -18.05 -16.66
C GLU A 230 -28.12 -16.60 -16.21
N MET A 231 -28.93 -16.10 -15.27
CA MET A 231 -28.77 -14.75 -14.71
C MET A 231 -27.45 -14.58 -13.96
N ILE A 232 -27.02 -15.62 -13.24
CA ILE A 232 -25.69 -15.66 -12.60
C ILE A 232 -24.58 -15.70 -13.66
N PHE A 233 -24.72 -16.56 -14.69
CA PHE A 233 -23.74 -16.68 -15.78
C PHE A 233 -23.55 -15.38 -16.57
N LEU A 234 -24.64 -14.65 -16.82
CA LEU A 234 -24.63 -13.33 -17.46
C LEU A 234 -24.13 -12.21 -16.53
N GLY A 235 -23.92 -12.49 -15.25
CA GLY A 235 -23.47 -11.51 -14.24
C GLY A 235 -24.55 -10.51 -13.83
N MET A 236 -25.83 -10.80 -14.08
CA MET A 236 -26.97 -9.97 -13.68
C MET A 236 -27.34 -10.16 -12.22
N ASP A 237 -27.17 -11.40 -11.71
CA ASP A 237 -27.34 -11.74 -10.30
C ASP A 237 -26.01 -12.24 -9.70
N PRO A 238 -25.68 -11.89 -8.45
CA PRO A 238 -24.48 -12.40 -7.81
C PRO A 238 -24.63 -13.91 -7.53
N PRO A 239 -23.56 -14.70 -7.67
CA PRO A 239 -23.58 -16.11 -7.30
C PRO A 239 -23.98 -16.31 -5.84
N PRO A 240 -24.66 -17.42 -5.48
CA PRO A 240 -24.84 -17.79 -4.09
C PRO A 240 -23.45 -17.90 -3.45
N LEU A 241 -23.25 -17.22 -2.30
CA LEU A 241 -21.97 -17.07 -1.58
C LEU A 241 -21.04 -15.94 -2.07
N PHE A 242 -21.48 -15.03 -2.95
CA PHE A 242 -20.66 -13.90 -3.41
C PHE A 242 -20.03 -13.08 -2.26
N ASP A 243 -20.78 -12.84 -1.18
CA ASP A 243 -20.28 -12.11 0.00
C ASP A 243 -19.50 -12.97 1.00
N GLN A 244 -19.46 -14.30 0.81
CA GLN A 244 -18.77 -15.20 1.73
C GLN A 244 -17.31 -15.30 1.34
N VAL A 245 -16.49 -14.52 2.02
CA VAL A 245 -15.03 -14.63 1.96
C VAL A 245 -14.62 -16.05 2.33
N SER A 246 -13.85 -16.71 1.45
CA SER A 246 -13.46 -18.10 1.65
C SER A 246 -12.74 -18.30 2.99
N ALA A 247 -12.91 -19.48 3.61
CA ALA A 247 -12.25 -19.81 4.87
C ALA A 247 -10.72 -19.63 4.81
N THR A 248 -10.12 -19.88 3.65
CA THR A 248 -8.68 -19.69 3.40
C THR A 248 -8.27 -18.23 3.48
N ILE A 249 -9.06 -17.31 2.93
CA ILE A 249 -8.78 -15.86 2.99
C ILE A 249 -8.88 -15.37 4.43
N ILE A 250 -9.92 -15.79 5.17
CA ILE A 250 -10.08 -15.44 6.59
C ILE A 250 -8.90 -15.94 7.42
N GLN A 251 -8.40 -17.15 7.14
CA GLN A 251 -7.21 -17.68 7.81
C GLN A 251 -5.95 -16.89 7.45
N ALA A 252 -5.76 -16.53 6.18
CA ALA A 252 -4.62 -15.72 5.73
C ALA A 252 -4.62 -14.34 6.40
N GLU A 253 -5.77 -13.67 6.48
CA GLU A 253 -5.92 -12.39 7.16
C GLU A 253 -5.55 -12.48 8.64
N LYS A 254 -5.97 -13.54 9.33
CA LYS A 254 -5.59 -13.78 10.74
C LYS A 254 -4.08 -13.92 10.90
N VAL A 255 -3.43 -14.69 10.03
CA VAL A 255 -1.97 -14.85 10.05
C VAL A 255 -1.26 -13.53 9.77
N ASP A 256 -1.76 -12.75 8.83
CA ASP A 256 -1.24 -11.43 8.49
C ASP A 256 -1.35 -10.44 9.66
N LEU A 257 -2.49 -10.41 10.35
CA LEU A 257 -2.70 -9.59 11.54
C LEU A 257 -1.75 -9.98 12.67
N LEU A 258 -1.62 -11.29 12.97
CA LEU A 258 -0.69 -11.78 13.98
C LEU A 258 0.75 -11.40 13.63
N ARG A 259 1.17 -11.57 12.37
CA ARG A 259 2.51 -11.18 11.91
C ARG A 259 2.74 -9.68 12.09
N CYS A 260 1.78 -8.84 11.74
CA CYS A 260 1.88 -7.39 11.92
C CYS A 260 2.04 -7.01 13.40
N GLN A 261 1.33 -7.68 14.31
CA GLN A 261 1.49 -7.45 15.76
C GLN A 261 2.88 -7.81 16.25
N VAL A 262 3.43 -8.95 15.83
CA VAL A 262 4.80 -9.34 16.23
C VAL A 262 5.83 -8.38 15.64
N GLN A 263 5.66 -7.95 14.39
CA GLN A 263 6.52 -6.94 13.76
C GLN A 263 6.57 -5.64 14.56
N LEU A 264 5.42 -5.15 15.04
CA LEU A 264 5.36 -3.93 15.85
C LEU A 264 6.08 -4.10 17.18
N LYS A 265 5.83 -5.20 17.90
CA LYS A 265 6.50 -5.47 19.19
C LYS A 265 8.02 -5.54 19.03
N HIS A 266 8.51 -6.30 18.06
CA HIS A 266 9.97 -6.39 17.83
C HIS A 266 10.60 -5.05 17.42
N GLU A 267 9.87 -4.20 16.70
CA GLU A 267 10.33 -2.86 16.34
C GLU A 267 10.43 -1.95 17.57
N GLU A 268 9.46 -2.03 18.49
CA GLU A 268 9.50 -1.34 19.79
C GLU A 268 10.68 -1.83 20.64
N ASP A 269 10.80 -3.16 20.83
CA ASP A 269 11.90 -3.79 21.57
C ASP A 269 13.28 -3.38 21.00
N TYR A 270 13.38 -3.31 19.66
CA TYR A 270 14.61 -2.89 19.00
C TYR A 270 14.96 -1.43 19.27
N ARG A 271 13.97 -0.52 19.28
CA ARG A 271 14.19 0.90 19.59
C ARG A 271 14.61 1.09 21.04
N GLU A 272 13.99 0.37 21.97
CA GLU A 272 14.37 0.39 23.38
C GLU A 272 15.79 -0.15 23.60
N ALA A 273 16.13 -1.26 22.93
CA ALA A 273 17.47 -1.82 22.96
C ALA A 273 18.52 -0.84 22.41
N LEU A 274 18.23 -0.09 21.34
CA LEU A 274 19.14 0.92 20.81
C LEU A 274 19.46 2.01 21.83
N VAL A 275 18.45 2.52 22.54
CA VAL A 275 18.64 3.55 23.57
C VAL A 275 19.47 3.00 24.73
N THR A 276 19.15 1.78 25.17
CA THR A 276 19.86 1.09 26.26
C THR A 276 21.32 0.88 25.91
N ILE A 277 21.61 0.25 24.76
CA ILE A 277 22.98 -0.02 24.30
C ILE A 277 23.76 1.29 24.13
N LYS A 278 23.14 2.34 23.57
CA LYS A 278 23.79 3.65 23.41
C LYS A 278 24.14 4.28 24.75
N SER A 279 23.24 4.20 25.73
CA SER A 279 23.48 4.67 27.09
C SER A 279 24.63 3.91 27.75
N ASP A 280 24.64 2.58 27.61
CA ASP A 280 25.67 1.72 28.19
C ASP A 280 27.05 2.00 27.56
N LEU A 281 27.12 2.11 26.22
CA LEU A 281 28.34 2.50 25.51
C LEU A 281 28.82 3.89 25.94
N GLN A 282 27.92 4.85 26.12
CA GLN A 282 28.28 6.18 26.60
C GLN A 282 28.85 6.15 28.03
N GLN A 283 28.40 5.23 28.89
CA GLN A 283 28.95 5.08 30.24
C GLN A 283 30.32 4.40 30.24
N ILE A 284 30.52 3.39 29.38
CA ILE A 284 31.74 2.59 29.31
C ILE A 284 32.84 3.34 28.54
N GLU A 285 32.56 3.78 27.31
CA GLU A 285 33.54 4.37 26.40
C GLU A 285 33.58 5.90 26.50
N GLY A 286 32.52 6.53 27.01
CA GLY A 286 32.44 7.99 27.10
C GLY A 286 33.56 8.65 27.91
N PRO A 287 34.01 8.11 29.05
CA PRO A 287 35.16 8.62 29.79
C PRO A 287 36.45 8.59 28.95
N ASP A 288 36.76 7.46 28.32
CA ASP A 288 37.97 7.27 27.52
C ASP A 288 37.96 8.19 26.28
N ILE A 289 36.82 8.30 25.59
CA ILE A 289 36.65 9.22 24.45
C ILE A 289 36.86 10.67 24.91
N LYS A 290 36.31 11.04 26.07
CA LYS A 290 36.47 12.39 26.63
C LYS A 290 37.92 12.68 26.97
N GLU A 291 38.64 11.75 27.58
CA GLU A 291 40.06 11.92 27.91
C GLU A 291 40.91 12.02 26.63
N SER A 292 40.67 11.15 25.65
CA SER A 292 41.34 11.20 24.35
C SER A 292 41.14 12.53 23.64
N LEU A 293 39.90 13.05 23.59
CA LEU A 293 39.60 14.36 23.02
C LEU A 293 40.26 15.50 23.80
N GLN A 294 40.26 15.44 25.13
CA GLN A 294 40.96 16.43 25.94
C GLN A 294 42.46 16.44 25.67
N GLU A 295 43.08 15.29 25.48
CA GLU A 295 44.51 15.17 25.17
C GLU A 295 44.83 15.69 23.77
N GLN A 296 44.01 15.37 22.77
CA GLN A 296 44.13 15.94 21.42
C GLN A 296 44.06 17.48 21.44
N ILE A 297 43.11 18.04 22.21
CA ILE A 297 42.99 19.49 22.37
C ILE A 297 44.23 20.09 23.05
N ARG A 298 44.74 19.45 24.12
CA ARG A 298 45.96 19.90 24.80
C ARG A 298 47.17 19.86 23.89
N GLN A 299 47.35 18.75 23.17
CA GLN A 299 48.41 18.55 22.19
C GLN A 299 48.37 19.64 21.12
N TRP A 300 47.19 19.92 20.57
CA TRP A 300 46.98 21.01 19.62
C TRP A 300 47.36 22.38 20.20
N PHE A 301 46.95 22.70 21.43
CA PHE A 301 47.36 23.94 22.10
C PHE A 301 48.87 24.05 22.30
N ILE A 302 49.56 22.94 22.60
CA ILE A 302 51.01 22.90 22.73
C ILE A 302 51.67 23.17 21.37
N GLU A 303 51.21 22.49 20.32
CA GLU A 303 51.72 22.66 18.95
C GLU A 303 51.58 24.11 18.48
N CYS A 304 50.38 24.70 18.64
CA CYS A 304 50.14 26.11 18.33
C CYS A 304 50.96 27.10 19.20
N ARG A 305 51.38 26.70 20.40
CA ARG A 305 52.26 27.54 21.25
C ARG A 305 53.73 27.41 20.87
N THR A 306 54.15 26.25 20.33
CA THR A 306 55.52 26.00 19.87
C THR A 306 55.80 26.61 18.48
N GLU A 307 54.77 26.77 17.66
CA GLU A 307 54.80 27.66 16.49
C GLU A 307 54.83 29.11 17.00
N LYS A 308 56.04 29.69 17.04
CA LYS A 308 56.39 31.02 17.59
C LYS A 308 55.22 32.03 17.68
N PRO A 309 54.95 32.65 18.86
CA PRO A 309 54.28 33.95 18.84
C PRO A 309 55.15 34.92 18.04
N PRO A 310 54.59 35.80 17.17
CA PRO A 310 55.37 36.85 16.54
C PRO A 310 56.07 37.62 17.67
N ALA A 311 57.40 37.75 17.56
CA ALA A 311 58.18 38.48 18.54
C ALA A 311 57.56 39.86 18.71
N PHE A 312 57.05 40.14 19.92
CA PHE A 312 56.51 41.45 20.25
C PHE A 312 57.64 42.47 20.01
N PRO A 313 57.44 43.51 19.19
CA PRO A 313 58.50 44.44 18.87
C PRO A 313 59.00 45.07 20.18
N PRO A 314 60.32 45.21 20.39
CA PRO A 314 60.84 45.83 21.61
C PRO A 314 60.30 47.26 21.67
N GLY A 315 59.51 47.55 22.71
CA GLY A 315 59.02 48.90 22.97
C GLY A 315 60.20 49.87 23.07
N PRO A 316 60.06 51.13 22.60
CA PRO A 316 61.17 52.06 22.54
C PRO A 316 61.76 52.27 23.93
N LEU A 317 63.06 52.01 24.06
CA LEU A 317 63.84 52.35 25.25
C LEU A 317 63.81 53.88 25.40
N LEU A 318 63.05 54.38 26.37
CA LEU A 318 63.09 55.78 26.77
C LEU A 318 64.46 56.07 27.39
N ARG A 319 65.32 56.66 26.56
CA ARG A 319 66.58 57.28 26.97
C ARG A 319 66.22 58.61 27.64
N ASN A 320 66.37 58.67 28.96
CA ASN A 320 66.29 59.93 29.71
C ASN A 320 67.60 60.69 29.49
N ASP A 321 67.65 61.56 28.49
CA ASP A 321 68.60 62.67 28.45
C ASP A 321 67.77 63.95 28.48
N GLU A 322 68.07 64.80 29.46
CA GLU A 322 67.38 66.06 29.71
C GLU A 322 67.66 67.11 28.62
N GLU A 323 66.71 68.04 28.49
CA GLU A 323 66.76 69.30 27.74
C GLU A 323 66.59 69.24 26.20
N GLY A 324 65.39 69.64 25.73
CA GLY A 324 65.29 70.46 24.52
C GLY A 324 64.22 70.09 23.47
N LYS A 325 63.05 70.73 23.59
CA LYS A 325 62.10 71.14 22.52
C LYS A 325 61.31 70.08 21.70
N LEU A 326 60.00 70.34 21.65
CA LEU A 326 58.98 69.68 20.83
C LEU A 326 59.26 69.79 19.32
N GLU A 327 58.95 68.72 18.58
CA GLU A 327 58.11 68.79 17.38
C GLU A 327 57.47 67.43 17.04
N SER A 328 56.24 67.50 16.54
CA SER A 328 55.30 66.42 16.23
C SER A 328 55.57 65.76 14.88
N SER A 329 55.29 64.46 14.75
CA SER A 329 54.92 63.85 13.47
C SER A 329 54.05 62.61 13.66
N GLU A 330 52.98 62.60 12.89
CA GLU A 330 51.91 61.62 12.80
C GLU A 330 52.32 60.34 12.04
N HIS A 331 51.38 59.38 12.01
CA HIS A 331 51.25 58.21 11.13
C HIS A 331 51.99 56.93 11.53
N SER A 332 51.23 55.97 12.07
CA SER A 332 50.94 54.70 11.39
C SER A 332 50.03 53.81 12.25
N THR A 333 48.77 53.69 11.87
CA THR A 333 47.87 52.60 12.29
C THR A 333 48.32 51.28 11.68
N PRO A 334 48.47 50.18 12.43
CA PRO A 334 48.61 48.86 11.82
C PRO A 334 47.24 48.27 11.50
N GLU A 335 47.15 47.74 10.29
CA GLU A 335 46.01 47.08 9.66
C GLU A 335 45.52 45.86 10.46
N VAL A 336 44.20 45.75 10.58
CA VAL A 336 43.51 44.56 11.10
C VAL A 336 43.55 43.50 10.00
N HIS A 337 44.39 42.47 10.16
CA HIS A 337 44.27 41.25 9.36
C HIS A 337 43.14 40.39 9.94
N GLU A 338 41.97 40.44 9.30
CA GLU A 338 40.92 39.45 9.47
C GLU A 338 41.39 38.11 8.91
N HIS A 339 41.71 37.16 9.80
CA HIS A 339 41.82 35.76 9.40
C HIS A 339 40.41 35.17 9.30
N THR A 340 39.97 34.98 8.05
CA THR A 340 38.81 34.17 7.68
C THR A 340 38.95 32.75 8.21
N TRP A 341 37.98 32.32 9.02
CA TRP A 341 37.84 30.94 9.48
C TRP A 341 37.43 30.03 8.32
N GLN A 342 38.37 29.25 7.79
CA GLN A 342 38.03 28.07 6.99
C GLN A 342 37.73 26.92 7.95
N THR A 343 36.45 26.70 8.23
CA THR A 343 35.96 25.45 8.80
C THR A 343 36.22 24.32 7.82
N SER A 344 37.15 23.42 8.15
CA SER A 344 37.27 22.11 7.51
C SER A 344 36.07 21.25 7.91
N GLY A 345 35.03 21.29 7.07
CA GLY A 345 33.97 20.30 7.09
C GLY A 345 34.54 18.95 6.68
N SER A 346 34.80 18.08 7.65
CA SER A 346 34.97 16.66 7.39
C SER A 346 33.59 16.10 7.05
N ALA A 347 33.41 15.80 5.77
CA ALA A 347 32.31 15.01 5.26
C ALA A 347 32.36 13.63 5.93
N LEU A 348 31.42 13.40 6.84
CA LEU A 348 30.94 12.07 7.18
C LEU A 348 30.04 11.59 6.04
N GLU A 349 30.67 11.05 5.00
CA GLU A 349 30.04 10.03 4.17
C GLU A 349 30.68 8.70 4.54
N LEU A 350 29.92 7.89 5.29
CA LEU A 350 29.69 6.47 5.10
C LEU A 350 28.54 6.01 6.02
#